data_AF-A0A3N5E8W8-F1
#
_entry.id   AF-A0A3N5E8W8-F1
#
_cell.length_a   1.000
_cell.length_b   1.000
_cell.length_c   1.000
_cell.angle_alpha   90.00
_cell.angle_beta   90.00
_cell.angle_gamma   90.00
#
_symmetry.space_group_name_H-M   'P 1'
#
loop_
_entity.id
_entity.type
_entity.pdbx_description
1 polymer ?
#
loop_
_entity_poly.entity_id
_entity_poly.type
_entity_poly.pdbx_seq_one_letter_code
_entity_poly.pdbx_strand_id
1 'polypeptide(L)'
;MSRAFSIVLLVVLGCQGPGKEPMTAAQDLRSICDDSWEATLRENPTYATYLGDFRYNDRLVDLSDAGRARRRALNEGFLERLRRLDSASLDENDRVTADILRLQLETSLEEERHKFWQWDVDQMGGPQADFPQLLNFHPISDVAGLEARCRGFSTYMDQYLDNLRAGVREGRVAMRVAVERVIGQLKGLLAKPETQSPFAAKPELFPAIRDSVYPAYRKMLAYLEEEYLPKARTRDVGLGALPG
;
A
#
# COMPACT_ATOMS: atom_id res chain seq x y z
N MET A 1 -56.69 62.33 23.66
CA MET A 1 -55.47 62.13 24.46
C MET A 1 -54.65 61.02 23.81
N SER A 2 -53.41 61.34 23.48
CA SER A 2 -52.47 60.58 22.65
C SER A 2 -51.83 59.41 23.39
N ARG A 3 -51.60 58.27 22.72
CA ARG A 3 -50.43 57.41 22.91
C ARG A 3 -50.06 56.71 21.59
N ALA A 4 -49.04 57.23 20.92
CA ALA A 4 -48.36 56.59 19.80
C ALA A 4 -47.27 55.65 20.35
N PHE A 5 -47.25 54.39 19.90
CA PHE A 5 -46.16 53.45 20.13
C PHE A 5 -45.32 53.38 18.85
N SER A 6 -44.11 53.96 18.88
CA SER A 6 -43.12 53.78 17.83
C SER A 6 -42.40 52.45 18.03
N ILE A 7 -42.59 51.51 17.11
CA ILE A 7 -41.78 50.29 17.00
C ILE A 7 -40.55 50.64 16.15
N VAL A 8 -39.38 50.63 16.78
CA VAL A 8 -38.10 50.73 16.09
C VAL A 8 -37.76 49.34 15.54
N LEU A 9 -37.78 49.20 14.22
CA LEU A 9 -37.37 47.98 13.53
C LEU A 9 -35.84 47.96 13.44
N LEU A 10 -35.20 47.11 14.25
CA LEU A 10 -33.76 46.90 14.22
C LEU A 10 -33.42 45.92 13.06
N VAL A 11 -32.90 46.43 11.95
CA VAL A 11 -32.39 45.59 10.86
C VAL A 11 -31.01 45.09 11.26
N VAL A 12 -30.93 43.81 11.65
CA VAL A 12 -29.66 43.12 11.84
C VAL A 12 -29.11 42.73 10.46
N LEU A 13 -28.24 43.58 9.91
CA LEU A 13 -27.39 43.23 8.77
C LEU A 13 -26.36 42.20 9.24
N GLY A 14 -26.68 40.92 9.05
CA GLY A 14 -25.72 39.83 9.24
C GLY A 14 -24.63 39.93 8.18
N CYS A 15 -23.42 40.32 8.58
CA CYS A 15 -22.23 40.13 7.76
C CYS A 15 -22.00 38.63 7.58
N GLN A 16 -22.47 38.08 6.46
CA GLN A 16 -21.93 36.83 5.94
C GLN A 16 -20.48 37.12 5.55
N GLY A 17 -19.53 36.57 6.31
CA GLY A 17 -18.13 36.50 5.87
C GLY A 17 -18.08 35.82 4.49
N PRO A 18 -17.02 36.02 3.70
CA PRO A 18 -16.94 35.46 2.35
C PRO A 18 -17.16 33.95 2.45
N GLY A 19 -18.34 33.49 2.04
CA GLY A 19 -18.62 32.07 1.90
C GLY A 19 -17.61 31.55 0.91
N LYS A 20 -16.89 30.47 1.24
CA LYS A 20 -16.12 29.74 0.23
C LYS A 20 -17.09 29.46 -0.91
N GLU A 21 -16.84 30.08 -2.07
CA GLU A 21 -17.61 29.73 -3.26
C GLU A 21 -17.51 28.22 -3.45
N PRO A 22 -18.63 27.55 -3.76
CA PRO A 22 -18.61 26.12 -4.03
C PRO A 22 -17.59 25.85 -5.13
N MET A 23 -16.71 24.88 -4.89
CA MET A 23 -15.70 24.48 -5.87
C MET A 23 -16.39 24.03 -7.16
N THR A 24 -15.75 24.30 -8.29
CA THR A 24 -16.21 23.74 -9.56
C THR A 24 -15.96 22.22 -9.58
N ALA A 25 -16.70 21.47 -10.39
CA ALA A 25 -16.46 20.03 -10.51
C ALA A 25 -15.01 19.70 -10.93
N ALA A 26 -14.38 20.52 -11.77
CA ALA A 26 -12.96 20.36 -12.12
C ALA A 26 -12.02 20.56 -10.92
N GLN A 27 -12.32 21.54 -10.05
CA GLN A 27 -11.56 21.76 -8.81
C GLN A 27 -11.78 20.61 -7.81
N ASP A 28 -13.01 20.11 -7.70
CA ASP A 28 -13.32 18.95 -6.86
C ASP A 28 -12.61 17.69 -7.35
N LEU A 29 -12.63 17.41 -8.66
CA LEU A 29 -11.91 16.29 -9.26
C LEU A 29 -10.42 16.38 -8.94
N ARG A 30 -9.80 17.56 -9.15
CA ARG A 30 -8.38 17.77 -8.84
C ARG A 30 -8.07 17.48 -7.38
N SER A 31 -8.90 17.97 -6.44
CA SER A 31 -8.73 17.68 -5.02
C SER A 31 -8.86 16.19 -4.72
N ILE A 32 -9.79 15.47 -5.36
CA ILE A 32 -9.91 14.02 -5.19
C ILE A 32 -8.65 13.31 -5.69
N CYS A 33 -8.15 13.68 -6.87
CA CYS A 33 -6.92 13.12 -7.43
C CYS A 33 -5.73 13.36 -6.48
N ASP A 34 -5.51 14.61 -6.06
CA ASP A 34 -4.41 14.98 -5.17
C ASP A 34 -4.48 14.23 -3.83
N ASP A 35 -5.65 14.20 -3.19
CA ASP A 35 -5.84 13.50 -1.92
C ASP A 35 -5.63 11.98 -2.05
N SER A 36 -6.11 11.39 -3.17
CA SER A 36 -5.96 9.96 -3.43
C SER A 36 -4.50 9.59 -3.70
N TRP A 37 -3.76 10.46 -4.37
CA TRP A 37 -2.34 10.30 -4.63
C TRP A 37 -1.53 10.37 -3.34
N GLU A 38 -1.77 11.39 -2.51
CA GLU A 38 -1.12 11.53 -1.21
C GLU A 38 -1.44 10.36 -0.26
N ALA A 39 -2.66 9.85 -0.30
CA ALA A 39 -3.03 8.63 0.42
C ALA A 39 -2.26 7.41 -0.10
N THR A 40 -2.13 7.26 -1.42
CA THR A 40 -1.38 6.16 -2.05
C THR A 40 0.08 6.17 -1.64
N LEU A 41 0.74 7.33 -1.66
CA LEU A 41 2.14 7.47 -1.25
C LEU A 41 2.34 7.16 0.24
N ARG A 42 1.44 7.63 1.09
CA ARG A 42 1.50 7.38 2.54
C ARG A 42 1.28 5.92 2.90
N GLU A 43 0.32 5.26 2.25
CA GLU A 43 -0.01 3.86 2.54
C GLU A 43 0.94 2.86 1.84
N ASN A 44 1.74 3.33 0.87
CA ASN A 44 2.78 2.54 0.20
C ASN A 44 4.16 3.21 0.27
N PRO A 45 4.81 3.23 1.46
CA PRO A 45 6.06 3.97 1.69
C PRO A 45 7.22 3.58 0.76
N THR A 46 7.32 2.31 0.36
CA THR A 46 8.36 1.83 -0.57
C THR A 46 8.10 2.30 -2.00
N TYR A 47 6.83 2.37 -2.41
CA TYR A 47 6.44 2.93 -3.71
C TYR A 47 6.71 4.43 -3.77
N ALA A 48 6.44 5.17 -2.69
CA ALA A 48 6.84 6.57 -2.58
C ALA A 48 8.35 6.76 -2.81
N THR A 49 9.20 5.91 -2.20
CA THR A 49 10.65 5.93 -2.45
C THR A 49 11.00 5.67 -3.92
N TYR A 50 10.34 4.73 -4.60
CA TYR A 50 10.59 4.46 -6.02
C TYR A 50 10.27 5.66 -6.92
N LEU A 51 9.35 6.52 -6.49
CA LEU A 51 8.97 7.74 -7.18
C LEU A 51 9.80 8.98 -6.76
N GLY A 52 10.77 8.80 -5.87
CA GLY A 52 11.62 9.90 -5.36
C GLY A 52 10.98 10.71 -4.23
N ASP A 53 9.87 10.23 -3.65
CA ASP A 53 9.28 10.81 -2.45
C ASP A 53 9.80 10.09 -1.20
N PHE A 54 10.60 10.80 -0.42
CA PHE A 54 11.31 10.26 0.73
C PHE A 54 10.64 10.56 2.08
N ARG A 55 9.42 11.12 2.09
CA ARG A 55 8.71 11.51 3.33
C ARG A 55 8.40 10.33 4.27
N TYR A 56 8.40 9.10 3.74
CA TYR A 56 8.04 7.87 4.47
C TYR A 56 9.17 6.83 4.49
N ASN A 57 10.42 7.30 4.36
CA ASN A 57 11.60 6.44 4.22
C ASN A 57 11.94 5.59 5.45
N ASP A 58 11.30 5.84 6.58
CA ASP A 58 11.42 5.12 7.83
C ASP A 58 10.44 3.94 7.95
N ARG A 59 9.57 3.73 6.96
CA ARG A 59 8.44 2.79 7.04
C ARG A 59 8.46 1.73 5.96
N LEU A 60 7.87 0.59 6.31
CA LEU A 60 7.37 -0.43 5.38
C LEU A 60 5.85 -0.40 5.39
N VAL A 61 5.24 -0.96 4.34
CA VAL A 61 3.78 -1.08 4.25
C VAL A 61 3.25 -1.97 5.39
N ASP A 62 2.14 -1.55 6.01
CA ASP A 62 1.44 -2.36 7.01
C ASP A 62 0.58 -3.41 6.29
N LEU A 63 1.01 -4.67 6.34
CA LEU A 63 0.34 -5.82 5.72
C LEU A 63 -0.67 -6.51 6.65
N SER A 64 -0.94 -5.95 7.83
CA SER A 64 -1.98 -6.47 8.73
C SER A 64 -3.40 -6.26 8.18
N ASP A 65 -4.37 -6.94 8.78
CA ASP A 65 -5.79 -6.69 8.55
C ASP A 65 -6.17 -5.22 8.78
N ALA A 66 -5.59 -4.59 9.80
CA ALA A 66 -5.83 -3.17 10.09
C ALA A 66 -5.27 -2.26 8.98
N GLY A 67 -4.07 -2.57 8.47
CA GLY A 67 -3.48 -1.85 7.34
C GLY A 67 -4.33 -1.95 6.08
N ARG A 68 -4.78 -3.17 5.74
CA ARG A 68 -5.70 -3.39 4.61
C ARG A 68 -7.04 -2.68 4.79
N ALA A 69 -7.65 -2.78 5.97
CA ALA A 69 -8.92 -2.12 6.27
C ALA A 69 -8.83 -0.59 6.11
N ARG A 70 -7.71 0.03 6.52
CA ARG A 70 -7.48 1.47 6.30
C ARG A 70 -7.41 1.81 4.82
N ARG A 71 -6.61 1.07 4.02
CA ARG A 71 -6.50 1.28 2.57
C ARG A 71 -7.84 1.09 1.86
N ARG A 72 -8.60 0.06 2.23
CA ARG A 72 -9.96 -0.18 1.72
C ARG A 72 -10.88 1.01 2.00
N ALA A 73 -10.92 1.47 3.25
CA ALA A 73 -11.77 2.60 3.64
C ALA A 73 -11.38 3.91 2.91
N LEU A 74 -10.09 4.14 2.66
CA LEU A 74 -9.63 5.27 1.85
C LEU A 74 -10.15 5.15 0.42
N ASN A 75 -9.99 3.99 -0.22
CA ASN A 75 -10.43 3.77 -1.60
C ASN A 75 -11.95 3.90 -1.76
N GLU A 76 -12.72 3.32 -0.83
CA GLU A 76 -14.19 3.48 -0.77
C GLU A 76 -14.58 4.95 -0.61
N GLY A 77 -13.89 5.69 0.26
CA GLY A 77 -14.11 7.12 0.46
C GLY A 77 -13.86 7.96 -0.80
N PHE A 78 -12.80 7.67 -1.55
CA PHE A 78 -12.52 8.37 -2.81
C PHE A 78 -13.53 8.03 -3.91
N LEU A 79 -13.98 6.78 -4.01
CA LEU A 79 -15.05 6.40 -4.94
C LEU A 79 -16.36 7.11 -4.62
N GLU A 80 -16.71 7.22 -3.33
CA GLU A 80 -17.89 7.97 -2.91
C GLU A 80 -17.80 9.46 -3.28
N ARG A 81 -16.61 10.07 -3.16
CA ARG A 81 -16.39 11.45 -3.63
C ARG A 81 -16.55 11.55 -5.15
N LEU A 82 -15.98 10.64 -5.92
CA LEU A 82 -16.13 10.60 -7.39
C LEU A 82 -17.57 10.39 -7.84
N ARG A 83 -18.37 9.60 -7.11
CA ARG A 83 -19.78 9.37 -7.42
C ARG A 83 -20.64 10.62 -7.26
N ARG A 84 -20.25 11.54 -6.39
CA ARG A 84 -20.97 12.81 -6.13
C ARG A 84 -20.55 13.93 -7.06
N LEU A 85 -19.51 13.72 -7.86
CA LEU A 85 -18.99 14.69 -8.81
C LEU A 85 -20.03 14.96 -9.91
N ASP A 86 -20.28 16.23 -10.21
CA ASP A 86 -21.11 16.62 -11.37
C ASP A 86 -20.34 16.39 -12.68
N SER A 87 -20.26 15.13 -13.09
CA SER A 87 -19.54 14.69 -14.28
C SER A 87 -20.04 15.31 -15.59
N ALA A 88 -21.27 15.83 -15.62
CA ALA A 88 -21.81 16.51 -16.80
C ALA A 88 -21.18 17.89 -17.05
N SER A 89 -20.62 18.50 -15.99
CA SER A 89 -19.93 19.79 -16.04
C SER A 89 -18.43 19.69 -16.34
N LEU A 90 -17.88 18.47 -16.39
CA LEU A 90 -16.49 18.21 -16.73
C LEU A 90 -16.25 18.26 -18.24
N ASP A 91 -15.06 18.73 -18.63
CA ASP A 91 -14.61 18.60 -20.02
C ASP A 91 -14.20 17.16 -20.36
N GLU A 92 -13.79 16.91 -21.61
CA GLU A 92 -13.41 15.58 -22.06
C GLU A 92 -12.19 15.01 -21.31
N ASN A 93 -11.17 15.82 -21.03
CA ASN A 93 -9.95 15.37 -20.36
C ASN A 93 -10.20 15.07 -18.88
N ASP A 94 -11.01 15.91 -18.21
CA ASP A 94 -11.39 15.70 -16.82
C ASP A 94 -12.27 14.46 -16.67
N ARG A 95 -13.17 14.16 -17.63
CA ARG A 95 -13.93 12.89 -17.63
C ARG A 95 -13.02 11.68 -17.75
N VAL A 96 -12.05 11.70 -18.67
CA VAL A 96 -11.06 10.63 -18.80
C VAL A 96 -10.27 10.46 -17.49
N THR A 97 -9.86 11.56 -16.86
CA THR A 97 -9.14 11.55 -15.58
C THR A 97 -9.98 10.90 -14.48
N ALA A 98 -11.27 11.29 -14.37
CA ALA A 98 -12.20 10.71 -13.41
C ALA A 98 -12.43 9.20 -13.64
N ASP A 99 -12.53 8.77 -14.90
CA ASP A 99 -12.72 7.37 -15.26
C ASP A 99 -11.48 6.52 -14.97
N ILE A 100 -10.28 7.03 -15.24
CA ILE A 100 -9.02 6.34 -14.88
C ILE A 100 -8.93 6.18 -13.36
N LEU A 101 -9.19 7.24 -12.59
CA LEU A 101 -9.13 7.16 -11.13
C LEU A 101 -10.17 6.19 -10.57
N ARG A 102 -11.40 6.22 -11.11
CA ARG A 102 -12.46 5.25 -10.76
C ARG A 102 -11.99 3.82 -11.01
N LEU A 103 -11.45 3.55 -12.20
CA LEU A 103 -10.95 2.22 -12.57
C LEU A 103 -9.86 1.75 -11.62
N GLN A 104 -8.91 2.61 -11.26
CA GLN A 104 -7.82 2.27 -10.32
C GLN A 104 -8.35 1.92 -8.93
N LEU A 105 -9.27 2.74 -8.39
CA LEU A 105 -9.86 2.53 -7.07
C LEU A 105 -10.72 1.26 -7.04
N GLU A 106 -11.56 1.04 -8.06
CA GLU A 106 -12.37 -0.18 -8.19
C GLU A 106 -11.48 -1.42 -8.33
N THR A 107 -10.44 -1.37 -9.17
CA THR A 107 -9.50 -2.49 -9.32
C THR A 107 -8.84 -2.84 -7.99
N SER A 108 -8.39 -1.86 -7.23
CA SER A 108 -7.77 -2.11 -5.91
C SER A 108 -8.76 -2.74 -4.91
N LEU A 109 -10.03 -2.32 -4.92
CA LEU A 109 -11.07 -2.95 -4.09
C LEU A 109 -11.41 -4.37 -4.54
N GLU A 110 -11.35 -4.64 -5.83
CA GLU A 110 -11.58 -5.98 -6.40
C GLU A 110 -10.42 -6.94 -6.08
N GLU A 111 -9.16 -6.51 -6.23
CA GLU A 111 -7.99 -7.27 -5.75
C GLU A 111 -8.11 -7.61 -4.26
N GLU A 112 -8.62 -6.65 -3.49
CA GLU A 112 -8.83 -6.82 -2.07
C GLU A 112 -9.98 -7.82 -1.79
N ARG A 113 -11.06 -7.76 -2.57
CA ARG A 113 -12.18 -8.72 -2.50
C ARG A 113 -11.73 -10.14 -2.83
N HIS A 114 -10.86 -10.29 -3.82
CA HIS A 114 -10.29 -11.57 -4.25
C HIS A 114 -9.08 -12.02 -3.42
N LYS A 115 -8.69 -11.22 -2.41
CA LYS A 115 -7.65 -11.55 -1.43
C LYS A 115 -6.30 -11.90 -2.06
N PHE A 116 -5.84 -11.11 -3.03
CA PHE A 116 -4.59 -11.40 -3.77
C PHE A 116 -3.38 -11.57 -2.83
N TRP A 117 -3.34 -10.86 -1.70
CA TRP A 117 -2.29 -10.95 -0.69
C TRP A 117 -2.15 -12.33 -0.03
N GLN A 118 -3.14 -13.21 -0.15
CA GLN A 118 -3.16 -14.52 0.51
C GLN A 118 -2.26 -15.57 -0.18
N TRP A 119 -1.85 -15.33 -1.41
CA TRP A 119 -1.10 -16.29 -2.23
C TRP A 119 0.03 -15.64 -3.04
N ASP A 120 0.47 -14.46 -2.61
CA ASP A 120 1.47 -13.63 -3.28
C ASP A 120 2.90 -14.18 -3.09
N VAL A 121 3.17 -15.37 -3.62
CA VAL A 121 4.50 -15.99 -3.70
C VAL A 121 4.87 -16.14 -5.17
N ASP A 122 5.72 -15.23 -5.64
CA ASP A 122 6.19 -15.18 -7.03
C ASP A 122 7.71 -14.93 -7.10
N GLN A 123 8.38 -15.43 -8.14
CA GLN A 123 9.83 -15.27 -8.28
C GLN A 123 10.26 -13.88 -8.80
N MET A 124 9.35 -13.08 -9.36
CA MET A 124 9.68 -11.76 -9.94
C MET A 124 9.50 -10.63 -8.91
N GLY A 125 8.62 -10.81 -7.93
CA GLY A 125 8.36 -9.84 -6.85
C GLY A 125 8.37 -10.46 -5.46
N GLY A 126 7.92 -9.71 -4.47
CA GLY A 126 7.78 -10.18 -3.09
C GLY A 126 8.99 -9.82 -2.20
N PRO A 127 8.91 -10.11 -0.89
CA PRO A 127 9.88 -9.63 0.09
C PRO A 127 11.34 -9.90 -0.26
N GLN A 128 11.64 -11.08 -0.84
CA GLN A 128 12.97 -11.52 -1.22
C GLN A 128 13.57 -10.77 -2.42
N ALA A 129 12.74 -10.15 -3.26
CA ALA A 129 13.16 -9.38 -4.43
C ALA A 129 13.08 -7.87 -4.15
N ASP A 130 11.96 -7.41 -3.59
CA ASP A 130 11.63 -5.99 -3.48
C ASP A 130 12.49 -5.29 -2.41
N PHE A 131 12.74 -5.94 -1.27
CA PHE A 131 13.48 -5.33 -0.17
C PHE A 131 14.96 -5.09 -0.50
N PRO A 132 15.69 -6.04 -1.12
CA PRO A 132 17.02 -5.76 -1.68
C PRO A 132 17.00 -4.68 -2.76
N GLN A 133 16.01 -4.69 -3.65
CA GLN A 133 15.91 -3.73 -4.75
C GLN A 133 15.69 -2.31 -4.26
N LEU A 134 15.01 -2.12 -3.12
CA LEU A 134 14.75 -0.82 -2.50
C LEU A 134 16.03 0.02 -2.31
N LEU A 135 17.18 -0.62 -2.13
CA LEU A 135 18.48 0.05 -2.01
C LEU A 135 18.89 0.88 -3.22
N ASN A 136 18.44 0.50 -4.41
CA ASN A 136 18.76 1.23 -5.64
C ASN A 136 18.03 2.57 -5.72
N PHE A 137 16.97 2.74 -4.94
CA PHE A 137 16.08 3.91 -4.97
C PHE A 137 16.12 4.71 -3.67
N HIS A 138 16.51 4.08 -2.56
CA HIS A 138 16.64 4.75 -1.28
C HIS A 138 17.88 5.67 -1.27
N PRO A 139 17.77 6.94 -0.84
CA PRO A 139 18.90 7.86 -0.80
C PRO A 139 20.04 7.34 0.07
N ILE A 140 21.25 7.33 -0.49
CA ILE A 140 22.47 6.88 0.21
C ILE A 140 22.76 7.70 1.48
N SER A 141 22.28 8.95 1.53
CA SER A 141 22.41 9.86 2.67
C SER A 141 21.44 9.55 3.82
N ASP A 142 20.34 8.84 3.57
CA ASP A 142 19.30 8.54 4.56
C ASP A 142 19.54 7.16 5.22
N VAL A 143 20.65 7.05 5.95
CA VAL A 143 20.99 5.78 6.62
C VAL A 143 19.98 5.44 7.72
N ALA A 144 19.43 6.44 8.41
CA ALA A 144 18.48 6.25 9.50
C ALA A 144 17.14 5.69 9.01
N GLY A 145 16.59 6.19 7.90
CA GLY A 145 15.37 5.64 7.29
C GLY A 145 15.56 4.18 6.87
N LEU A 146 16.68 3.88 6.22
CA LEU A 146 16.99 2.50 5.81
C LEU A 146 17.19 1.56 6.99
N GLU A 147 17.85 2.01 8.07
CA GLU A 147 17.98 1.24 9.31
C GLU A 147 16.60 0.96 9.93
N ALA A 148 15.72 1.97 10.00
CA ALA A 148 14.36 1.81 10.50
C ALA A 148 13.57 0.76 9.68
N ARG A 149 13.71 0.77 8.35
CA ARG A 149 13.13 -0.26 7.48
C ARG A 149 13.71 -1.65 7.74
N CYS A 150 15.02 -1.78 7.92
CA CYS A 150 15.65 -3.05 8.29
C CYS A 150 15.11 -3.58 9.62
N ARG A 151 14.96 -2.72 10.63
CA ARG A 151 14.38 -3.09 11.93
C ARG A 151 12.89 -3.44 11.83
N GLY A 152 12.13 -2.71 11.01
CA GLY A 152 10.71 -2.98 10.75
C GLY A 152 10.45 -4.23 9.92
N PHE A 153 11.47 -4.79 9.25
CA PHE A 153 11.31 -5.90 8.33
C PHE A 153 10.80 -7.19 9.00
N SER A 154 11.14 -7.47 10.26
CA SER A 154 10.58 -8.63 10.96
C SER A 154 9.07 -8.53 11.10
N THR A 155 8.53 -7.36 11.49
CA THR A 155 7.09 -7.15 11.62
C THR A 155 6.39 -7.28 10.26
N TYR A 156 6.96 -6.66 9.23
CA TYR A 156 6.46 -6.79 7.85
C TYR A 156 6.41 -8.26 7.40
N MET A 157 7.46 -9.02 7.67
CA MET A 157 7.53 -10.44 7.31
C MET A 157 6.54 -11.29 8.11
N ASP A 158 6.38 -11.04 9.40
CA ASP A 158 5.41 -11.77 10.23
C ASP A 158 3.98 -11.56 9.69
N GLN A 159 3.61 -10.32 9.34
CA GLN A 159 2.33 -10.00 8.68
C GLN A 159 2.17 -10.67 7.31
N TYR A 160 3.22 -10.66 6.48
CA TYR A 160 3.23 -11.35 5.19
C TYR A 160 3.01 -12.87 5.34
N LEU A 161 3.66 -13.51 6.31
CA LEU A 161 3.47 -14.93 6.57
C LEU A 161 2.09 -15.25 7.12
N ASP A 162 1.52 -14.40 7.98
CA ASP A 162 0.16 -14.56 8.50
C ASP A 162 -0.89 -14.50 7.38
N ASN A 163 -0.67 -13.62 6.40
CA ASN A 163 -1.48 -13.55 5.18
C ASN A 163 -1.42 -14.84 4.36
N LEU A 164 -0.22 -15.40 4.15
CA LEU A 164 -0.05 -16.67 3.45
C LEU A 164 -0.68 -17.84 4.23
N ARG A 165 -0.60 -17.84 5.56
CA ARG A 165 -1.27 -18.86 6.41
C ARG A 165 -2.78 -18.77 6.28
N ALA A 166 -3.34 -17.57 6.22
CA ALA A 166 -4.75 -17.37 5.95
C ALA A 166 -5.14 -17.91 4.56
N GLY A 167 -4.32 -17.64 3.54
CA GLY A 167 -4.51 -18.19 2.20
C GLY A 167 -4.54 -19.70 2.15
N VAL A 168 -3.57 -20.35 2.81
CA VAL A 168 -3.53 -21.81 2.95
C VAL A 168 -4.82 -22.36 3.57
N ARG A 169 -5.35 -21.74 4.63
CA ARG A 169 -6.61 -22.16 5.26
C ARG A 169 -7.81 -22.02 4.33
N GLU A 170 -7.78 -21.04 3.43
CA GLU A 170 -8.85 -20.75 2.48
C GLU A 170 -8.64 -21.40 1.09
N GLY A 171 -7.59 -22.22 0.93
CA GLY A 171 -7.27 -22.86 -0.35
C GLY A 171 -6.69 -21.92 -1.42
N ARG A 172 -6.29 -20.69 -1.04
CA ARG A 172 -5.57 -19.76 -1.91
C ARG A 172 -4.08 -19.97 -1.76
N VAL A 173 -3.49 -20.67 -2.72
CA VAL A 173 -2.07 -21.05 -2.70
C VAL A 173 -1.40 -20.78 -4.04
N ALA A 174 -0.14 -20.34 -3.98
CA ALA A 174 0.68 -20.06 -5.14
C ALA A 174 1.05 -21.35 -5.89
N MET A 175 1.53 -21.18 -7.13
CA MET A 175 2.05 -22.28 -7.93
C MET A 175 3.32 -22.85 -7.32
N ARG A 176 3.40 -24.18 -7.23
CA ARG A 176 4.57 -24.89 -6.70
C ARG A 176 5.89 -24.43 -7.32
N VAL A 177 5.93 -24.24 -8.64
CA VAL A 177 7.14 -23.79 -9.35
C VAL A 177 7.61 -22.40 -8.88
N ALA A 178 6.69 -21.49 -8.57
CA ALA A 178 7.03 -20.17 -8.05
C ALA A 178 7.60 -20.31 -6.64
N VAL A 179 6.95 -21.10 -5.77
CA VAL A 179 7.42 -21.38 -4.40
C VAL A 179 8.82 -21.99 -4.40
N GLU A 180 9.08 -22.99 -5.25
CA GLU A 180 10.41 -23.62 -5.37
C GLU A 180 11.50 -22.62 -5.78
N ARG A 181 11.19 -21.69 -6.70
CA ARG A 181 12.11 -20.63 -7.11
C ARG A 181 12.38 -19.63 -5.99
N VAL A 182 11.34 -19.21 -5.26
CA VAL A 182 11.48 -18.31 -4.11
C VAL A 182 12.31 -18.95 -3.00
N ILE A 183 12.12 -20.25 -2.73
CA ILE A 183 12.99 -21.03 -1.83
C ILE A 183 14.45 -20.96 -2.29
N GLY A 184 14.71 -21.15 -3.58
CA GLY A 184 16.05 -21.03 -4.16
C GLY A 184 16.66 -19.63 -3.99
N GLN A 185 15.88 -18.58 -4.22
CA GLN A 185 16.30 -17.19 -4.01
C GLN A 185 16.65 -16.90 -2.54
N LEU A 186 15.81 -17.34 -1.60
CA LEU A 186 16.05 -17.19 -0.16
C LEU A 186 17.32 -17.93 0.28
N LYS A 187 17.55 -19.15 -0.20
CA LYS A 187 18.79 -19.90 0.06
C LYS A 187 20.01 -19.16 -0.47
N GLY A 188 19.93 -18.60 -1.67
CA GLY A 188 21.01 -17.80 -2.26
C GLY A 188 21.32 -16.51 -1.48
N LEU A 189 20.29 -15.85 -0.96
CA LEU A 189 20.44 -14.68 -0.09
C LEU A 189 21.09 -15.05 1.25
N LEU A 190 20.59 -16.11 1.90
CA LEU A 190 21.03 -16.54 3.23
C LEU A 190 22.40 -17.24 3.23
N ALA A 191 22.86 -17.75 2.10
CA ALA A 191 24.20 -18.34 1.96
C ALA A 191 25.33 -17.30 2.04
N LYS A 192 25.00 -16.01 1.89
CA LYS A 192 25.98 -14.92 1.93
C LYS A 192 25.98 -14.26 3.32
N PRO A 193 27.15 -13.98 3.91
CA PRO A 193 27.21 -13.15 5.12
C PRO A 193 26.67 -11.74 4.85
N GLU A 194 26.34 -10.99 5.88
CA GLU A 194 25.83 -9.61 5.77
C GLU A 194 26.79 -8.69 4.99
N THR A 195 28.09 -8.97 5.07
CA THR A 195 29.17 -8.27 4.35
C THR A 195 29.17 -8.50 2.83
N GLN A 196 28.40 -9.48 2.36
CA GLN A 196 28.18 -9.77 0.93
C GLN A 196 26.70 -9.70 0.55
N SER A 197 25.88 -9.17 1.46
CA SER A 197 24.47 -8.90 1.17
C SER A 197 24.35 -7.72 0.19
N PRO A 198 23.18 -7.51 -0.42
CA PRO A 198 22.89 -6.30 -1.20
C PRO A 198 23.16 -4.99 -0.42
N PHE A 199 23.14 -5.06 0.92
CA PHE A 199 23.40 -3.95 1.84
C PHE A 199 24.89 -3.80 2.22
N ALA A 200 25.80 -4.58 1.62
CA ALA A 200 27.23 -4.62 1.97
C ALA A 200 27.93 -3.24 1.93
N ALA A 201 27.47 -2.33 1.06
CA ALA A 201 27.99 -0.98 0.96
C ALA A 201 27.65 -0.07 2.18
N LYS A 202 26.89 -0.57 3.15
CA LYS A 202 26.43 0.16 4.34
C LYS A 202 26.66 -0.66 5.62
N PRO A 203 27.91 -0.73 6.13
CA PRO A 203 28.24 -1.51 7.32
C PRO A 203 27.45 -1.15 8.57
N GLU A 204 26.95 0.08 8.66
CA GLU A 204 26.10 0.58 9.74
C GLU A 204 24.79 -0.22 9.86
N LEU A 205 24.33 -0.81 8.76
CA LEU A 205 23.09 -1.61 8.73
C LEU A 205 23.30 -3.06 9.17
N PHE A 206 24.56 -3.53 9.26
CA PHE A 206 24.86 -4.93 9.55
C PHE A 206 24.18 -5.46 10.82
N PRO A 207 24.12 -4.71 11.94
CA PRO A 207 23.34 -5.14 13.10
C PRO A 207 21.85 -5.33 12.78
N ALA A 208 21.20 -4.35 12.14
CA ALA A 208 19.78 -4.45 11.79
C ALA A 208 19.50 -5.59 10.80
N ILE A 209 20.42 -5.85 9.87
CA ILE A 209 20.32 -6.98 8.92
C ILE A 209 20.45 -8.31 9.65
N ARG A 210 21.45 -8.44 10.51
CA ARG A 210 21.71 -9.66 11.30
C ARG A 210 20.57 -9.97 12.25
N ASP A 211 19.99 -8.95 12.88
CA ASP A 211 19.06 -9.10 13.99
C ASP A 211 17.59 -9.13 13.53
N SER A 212 17.26 -8.56 12.36
CA SER A 212 15.89 -8.48 11.84
C SER A 212 15.75 -9.13 10.46
N VAL A 213 16.52 -8.68 9.46
CA VAL A 213 16.30 -9.07 8.05
C VAL A 213 16.60 -10.55 7.80
N TYR A 214 17.78 -11.02 8.21
CA TYR A 214 18.19 -12.41 8.00
C TYR A 214 17.33 -13.40 8.79
N PRO A 215 17.02 -13.17 10.09
CA PRO A 215 16.06 -14.00 10.82
C PRO A 215 14.68 -14.04 10.15
N ALA A 216 14.16 -12.91 9.65
CA ALA A 216 12.91 -12.87 8.92
C ALA A 216 12.93 -13.72 7.64
N TYR A 217 14.01 -13.65 6.84
CA TYR A 217 14.16 -14.53 5.68
C TYR A 217 14.29 -16.00 6.05
N ARG A 218 14.95 -16.34 7.17
CA ARG A 218 14.99 -17.73 7.66
C ARG A 218 13.60 -18.23 8.05
N LYS A 219 12.79 -17.40 8.72
CA LYS A 219 11.39 -17.72 9.03
C LYS A 219 10.59 -17.97 7.75
N MET A 220 10.71 -17.10 6.74
CA MET A 220 10.04 -17.26 5.45
C MET A 220 10.47 -18.54 4.76
N LEU A 221 11.79 -18.81 4.70
CA LEU A 221 12.32 -20.03 4.10
C LEU A 221 11.77 -21.29 4.77
N ALA A 222 11.83 -21.36 6.10
CA ALA A 222 11.31 -22.50 6.85
C ALA A 222 9.80 -22.70 6.60
N TYR A 223 9.01 -21.63 6.68
CA TYR A 223 7.57 -21.70 6.39
C TYR A 223 7.29 -22.18 4.96
N LEU A 224 8.01 -21.66 3.97
CA LEU A 224 7.83 -22.07 2.58
C LEU A 224 8.19 -23.54 2.36
N GLU A 225 9.29 -24.02 2.93
CA GLU A 225 9.73 -25.41 2.77
C GLU A 225 8.84 -26.41 3.51
N GLU A 226 8.52 -26.12 4.77
CA GLU A 226 7.90 -27.08 5.69
C GLU A 226 6.38 -27.04 5.62
N GLU A 227 5.78 -25.86 5.46
CA GLU A 227 4.34 -25.68 5.61
C GLU A 227 3.61 -25.33 4.31
N TYR A 228 4.22 -24.52 3.44
CA TYR A 228 3.56 -23.98 2.24
C TYR A 228 3.75 -24.86 1.00
N LEU A 229 4.99 -25.25 0.69
CA LEU A 229 5.33 -26.02 -0.51
C LEU A 229 4.55 -27.35 -0.64
N PRO A 230 4.30 -28.12 0.43
CA PRO A 230 3.46 -29.32 0.35
C PRO A 230 2.02 -29.05 -0.07
N LYS A 231 1.52 -27.82 0.15
CA LYS A 231 0.15 -27.38 -0.13
C LYS A 231 0.05 -26.56 -1.42
N ALA A 232 1.17 -26.17 -2.02
CA ALA A 232 1.22 -25.38 -3.24
C ALA A 232 0.61 -26.17 -4.42
N ARG A 233 -0.11 -25.46 -5.30
CA ARG A 233 -0.81 -26.09 -6.44
C ARG A 233 0.17 -26.51 -7.54
N THR A 234 -0.10 -27.66 -8.17
CA THR A 234 0.84 -28.32 -9.10
C THR A 234 0.36 -28.44 -10.55
N ARG A 235 -0.95 -28.39 -10.80
CA ARG A 235 -1.54 -28.68 -12.12
C ARG A 235 -2.43 -27.57 -12.66
N ASP A 236 -3.26 -27.00 -11.81
CA ASP A 236 -4.21 -25.96 -12.22
C ASP A 236 -3.48 -24.63 -12.35
N VAL A 237 -3.06 -24.31 -13.57
CA VAL A 237 -2.35 -23.06 -13.92
C VAL A 237 -3.35 -21.91 -14.09
N GLY A 238 -2.89 -20.68 -13.83
CA GLY A 238 -3.69 -19.46 -14.01
C GLY A 238 -4.55 -19.07 -12.81
N LEU A 239 -5.23 -17.93 -12.91
CA LEU A 239 -6.04 -17.35 -11.83
C LEU A 239 -7.34 -18.12 -11.56
N GLY A 240 -7.95 -18.72 -12.60
CA GLY A 240 -9.22 -19.44 -12.48
C GLY A 240 -9.15 -20.73 -11.62
N ALA A 241 -7.95 -21.12 -11.19
CA ALA A 241 -7.74 -22.22 -10.24
C ALA A 241 -7.91 -21.80 -8.77
N LEU A 242 -7.98 -20.49 -8.49
CA LEU A 242 -8.08 -19.95 -7.13
C LEU A 242 -9.56 -19.74 -6.74
N PRO A 243 -9.92 -19.93 -5.45
CA PRO A 243 -11.28 -19.68 -4.99
C PRO A 243 -11.72 -18.21 -5.04
N GLY A 244 -12.93 -18.00 -5.56
CA GLY A 244 -13.59 -16.70 -5.66
C GLY A 244 -13.23 -15.98 -6.96
#